data_AF-A0A354GMS4-F1
#
_entry.id   AF-A0A354GMS4-F1
#
_cell.length_a   1.000
_cell.length_b   1.000
_cell.length_c   1.000
_cell.angle_alpha   90.00
_cell.angle_beta   90.00
_cell.angle_gamma   90.00
#
_symmetry.space_group_name_H-M   'P 1'
#
loop_
_entity.id
_entity.type
_entity.pdbx_description
1 polymer ?
#
loop_
_entity_poly.entity_id
_entity_poly.type
_entity_poly.pdbx_seq_one_letter_code
_entity_poly.pdbx_strand_id
1 'polypeptide(L)'
;MGLFTPTVDQAYLKYADLLLQHHRLLSENKDEADETMAVENEMTELWERLDAKQKRSLSGLGSDLNWIRREASPHPRGRTPEDATPLDYRALEQTKKNADWHGVLHYLRVCASKTPPLHLARLRAEAWQVVDLPAISRVFSDFAARLR
;
A
#
# COMPACT_ATOMS: atom_id res chain seq x y z
N MET A 1 -3.03 12.15 17.26
CA MET A 1 -2.61 11.04 16.36
C MET A 1 -3.83 10.56 15.61
N GLY A 2 -3.74 10.44 14.28
CA GLY A 2 -4.87 10.05 13.42
C GLY A 2 -5.33 8.61 13.69
N LEU A 3 -6.55 8.30 13.27
CA LEU A 3 -7.14 6.96 13.39
C LEU A 3 -6.32 5.90 12.64
N PHE A 4 -5.60 6.33 11.59
CA PHE A 4 -4.86 5.47 10.67
C PHE A 4 -3.34 5.56 10.84
N THR A 5 -2.84 6.49 11.65
CA THR A 5 -1.40 6.72 11.78
C THR A 5 -0.77 5.63 12.65
N PRO A 6 0.06 4.74 12.09
CA PRO A 6 0.78 3.73 12.86
C PRO A 6 2.01 4.35 13.54
N THR A 7 2.57 3.63 14.51
CA THR A 7 3.95 3.89 14.95
C THR A 7 4.90 3.38 13.87
N VAL A 8 5.78 4.24 13.36
CA VAL A 8 6.80 3.87 12.36
C VAL A 8 8.11 3.57 13.09
N ASP A 9 8.24 2.33 13.55
CA ASP A 9 9.43 1.80 14.21
C ASP A 9 10.20 0.84 13.30
N GLN A 10 11.30 0.27 13.81
CA GLN A 10 12.13 -0.66 13.06
C GLN A 10 11.39 -1.92 12.60
N ALA A 11 10.42 -2.43 13.38
CA ALA A 11 9.65 -3.60 12.99
C ALA A 11 8.72 -3.27 11.81
N TYR A 12 8.08 -2.11 11.85
CA TYR A 12 7.26 -1.60 10.75
C TYR A 12 8.07 -1.41 9.46
N LEU A 13 9.21 -0.72 9.55
CA LEU A 13 10.08 -0.46 8.41
C LEU A 13 10.61 -1.75 7.78
N LYS A 14 11.05 -2.69 8.62
CA LYS A 14 11.54 -3.99 8.17
C LYS A 14 10.46 -4.81 7.48
N TYR A 15 9.24 -4.84 8.03
CA TYR A 15 8.12 -5.52 7.39
C TYR A 15 7.76 -4.89 6.03
N ALA A 16 7.80 -3.56 5.92
CA ALA A 16 7.55 -2.87 4.65
C ALA A 16 8.59 -3.23 3.57
N ASP A 17 9.86 -3.37 3.96
CA ASP A 17 10.93 -3.80 3.06
C ASP A 17 10.76 -5.26 2.62
N LEU A 18 10.45 -6.16 3.57
CA LEU A 18 10.15 -7.56 3.26
C LEU A 18 8.93 -7.71 2.34
N LEU A 19 7.88 -6.89 2.52
CA LEU A 19 6.74 -6.84 1.58
C LEU A 19 7.19 -6.48 0.17
N LEU A 20 8.10 -5.51 0.03
CA LEU A 20 8.62 -5.12 -1.28
C LEU A 20 9.44 -6.24 -1.90
N GLN A 21 10.30 -6.88 -1.12
CA GLN A 21 11.11 -8.02 -1.54
C GLN A 21 10.24 -9.20 -1.98
N HIS A 22 9.24 -9.56 -1.18
CA HIS A 22 8.26 -10.61 -1.49
C HIS A 22 7.58 -10.34 -2.83
N HIS A 23 7.07 -9.11 -3.02
CA HIS A 23 6.43 -8.71 -4.28
C HIS A 23 7.36 -8.76 -5.50
N ARG A 24 8.66 -8.45 -5.30
CA ARG A 24 9.66 -8.60 -6.36
C ARG A 24 9.88 -10.07 -6.71
N LEU A 25 10.06 -10.94 -5.72
CA LEU A 25 10.24 -12.38 -5.94
C LEU A 25 9.05 -13.00 -6.70
N LEU A 26 7.82 -12.62 -6.32
CA LEU A 26 6.61 -13.03 -7.04
C LEU A 26 6.56 -12.54 -8.49
N SER A 27 7.13 -11.37 -8.79
CA SER A 27 7.22 -10.88 -10.18
C SER A 27 8.27 -11.61 -11.02
N GLU A 28 9.23 -12.28 -10.37
CA GLU A 28 10.27 -13.09 -10.99
C GLU A 28 9.86 -14.58 -11.16
N ASN A 29 8.60 -14.93 -10.87
CA ASN A 29 8.07 -16.31 -10.82
C ASN A 29 8.86 -17.24 -9.87
N LYS A 30 9.37 -16.69 -8.77
CA LYS A 30 10.12 -17.44 -7.75
C LYS A 30 9.22 -17.86 -6.58
N ASP A 31 7.95 -18.09 -6.85
CA ASP A 31 6.90 -18.27 -5.84
C ASP A 31 7.15 -19.47 -4.92
N GLU A 32 7.90 -20.48 -5.42
CA GLU A 32 8.27 -21.71 -4.69
C GLU A 32 9.75 -21.78 -4.32
N ALA A 33 10.51 -20.69 -4.48
CA ALA A 33 11.94 -20.67 -4.15
C ALA A 33 12.14 -20.57 -2.62
N ASP A 34 13.22 -21.19 -2.13
CA ASP A 34 13.66 -21.10 -0.72
C ASP A 34 13.74 -19.63 -0.23
N GLU A 35 14.10 -18.70 -1.13
CA GLU A 35 14.16 -17.27 -0.87
C GLU A 35 12.77 -16.69 -0.51
N THR A 36 11.71 -17.09 -1.22
CA THR A 36 10.34 -16.61 -0.96
C THR A 36 9.85 -17.14 0.39
N MET A 37 10.08 -18.43 0.68
CA MET A 37 9.76 -19.02 1.97
C MET A 37 10.49 -18.33 3.13
N ALA A 38 11.77 -18.00 2.96
CA ALA A 38 12.55 -17.30 3.98
C ALA A 38 11.95 -15.92 4.30
N VAL A 39 11.59 -15.15 3.27
CA VAL A 39 10.93 -13.84 3.43
C VAL A 39 9.58 -13.99 4.12
N GLU A 40 8.75 -14.96 3.72
CA GLU A 40 7.42 -15.18 4.31
C GLU A 40 7.49 -15.61 5.78
N ASN A 41 8.46 -16.46 6.14
CA ASN A 41 8.69 -16.86 7.52
C ASN A 41 9.06 -15.65 8.39
N GLU A 42 9.99 -14.82 7.92
CA GLU A 42 10.41 -13.63 8.65
C GLU A 42 9.28 -12.60 8.78
N MET A 43 8.48 -12.41 7.73
CA MET A 43 7.27 -11.60 7.79
C MET A 43 6.30 -12.14 8.84
N THR A 44 6.07 -13.45 8.90
CA THR A 44 5.16 -14.07 9.88
C THR A 44 5.63 -13.80 11.31
N GLU A 45 6.93 -13.95 11.59
CA GLU A 45 7.49 -13.67 12.92
C GLU A 45 7.37 -12.19 13.31
N LEU A 46 7.65 -11.27 12.38
CA LEU A 46 7.51 -9.85 12.61
C LEU A 46 6.05 -9.45 12.81
N TRP A 47 5.14 -10.07 12.07
CA TRP A 47 3.71 -9.76 12.14
C TRP A 47 3.17 -9.89 13.56
N GLU A 48 3.57 -10.91 14.30
CA GLU A 48 3.13 -11.12 15.68
C GLU A 48 3.56 -9.99 16.64
N ARG A 49 4.60 -9.23 16.28
CA ARG A 49 5.13 -8.12 17.09
C ARG A 49 4.51 -6.77 16.76
N LEU A 50 3.78 -6.67 15.65
CA LEU A 50 3.18 -5.42 15.18
C LEU A 50 1.86 -5.11 15.91
N ASP A 51 1.64 -3.83 16.19
CA ASP A 51 0.36 -3.35 16.70
C ASP A 51 -0.74 -3.34 15.62
N ALA A 52 -1.99 -3.16 16.04
CA ALA A 52 -3.14 -3.20 15.14
C ALA A 52 -3.11 -2.12 14.04
N LYS A 53 -2.55 -0.93 14.31
CA LYS A 53 -2.45 0.15 13.33
C LYS A 53 -1.33 -0.12 12.32
N GLN A 54 -0.18 -0.62 12.80
CA GLN A 54 0.92 -1.07 11.97
C GLN A 54 0.45 -2.17 11.00
N LYS A 55 -0.19 -3.22 11.55
CA LYS A 55 -0.80 -4.30 10.76
C LYS A 55 -1.74 -3.76 9.69
N ARG A 56 -2.67 -2.88 10.08
CA ARG A 56 -3.62 -2.26 9.12
C ARG A 56 -2.91 -1.49 8.01
N SER A 57 -1.90 -0.69 8.34
CA SER A 57 -1.14 0.10 7.36
C SER A 57 -0.37 -0.81 6.39
N LEU A 58 0.29 -1.86 6.91
CA LEU A 58 1.08 -2.81 6.12
C LEU A 58 0.20 -3.74 5.26
N SER A 59 -0.96 -4.19 5.76
CA SER A 59 -1.96 -4.86 4.90
C SER A 59 -2.43 -3.94 3.76
N GLY A 60 -2.58 -2.65 4.05
CA GLY A 60 -2.86 -1.64 3.04
C GLY A 60 -1.77 -1.56 1.97
N LEU A 61 -0.50 -1.53 2.39
CA LEU A 61 0.65 -1.57 1.47
C LEU A 61 0.65 -2.83 0.60
N GLY A 62 0.49 -4.02 1.20
CA GLY A 62 0.40 -5.27 0.45
C GLY A 62 -0.76 -5.29 -0.56
N SER A 63 -1.89 -4.66 -0.25
CA SER A 63 -2.99 -4.48 -1.19
C SER A 63 -2.61 -3.57 -2.36
N ASP A 64 -1.90 -2.47 -2.09
CA ASP A 64 -1.46 -1.54 -3.12
C ASP A 64 -0.40 -2.16 -4.05
N LEU A 65 0.55 -2.92 -3.50
CA LEU A 65 1.57 -3.64 -4.28
C LEU A 65 0.92 -4.74 -5.14
N ASN A 66 -0.06 -5.46 -4.60
CA ASN A 66 -0.85 -6.41 -5.38
C ASN A 66 -1.66 -5.75 -6.49
N TRP A 67 -2.13 -4.51 -6.29
CA TRP A 67 -2.80 -3.75 -7.34
C TRP A 67 -1.85 -3.39 -8.49
N ILE A 68 -0.59 -3.04 -8.20
CA ILE A 68 0.45 -2.88 -9.23
C ILE A 68 0.70 -4.20 -9.96
N ARG A 69 0.90 -5.29 -9.21
CA ARG A 69 1.17 -6.63 -9.79
C ARG A 69 0.08 -7.10 -10.75
N ARG A 70 -1.17 -6.68 -10.52
CA ARG A 70 -2.31 -6.96 -11.40
C ARG A 70 -2.53 -5.91 -12.49
N GLU A 71 -1.54 -5.09 -12.78
CA GLU A 71 -1.59 -4.03 -13.81
C GLU A 71 -2.82 -3.13 -13.62
N ALA A 72 -2.97 -2.59 -12.41
CA ALA A 72 -4.08 -1.75 -11.97
C ALA A 72 -5.47 -2.41 -11.93
N SER A 73 -5.55 -3.73 -12.08
CA SER A 73 -6.83 -4.43 -11.95
C SER A 73 -7.29 -4.51 -10.49
N PRO A 74 -8.59 -4.31 -10.22
CA PRO A 74 -9.14 -4.40 -8.88
C PRO A 74 -8.96 -5.81 -8.30
N HIS A 75 -8.98 -5.90 -6.97
CA HIS A 75 -8.99 -7.20 -6.31
C HIS A 75 -10.31 -7.93 -6.65
N PRO A 76 -10.31 -9.24 -6.95
CA PRO A 76 -11.54 -9.97 -7.32
C PRO A 76 -12.63 -9.93 -6.25
N ARG A 77 -12.22 -9.87 -4.98
CA ARG A 77 -13.09 -9.68 -3.81
C ARG A 77 -13.01 -8.26 -3.24
N GLY A 78 -12.51 -7.32 -4.03
CA GLY A 78 -12.37 -5.92 -3.64
C GLY A 78 -13.71 -5.20 -3.67
N ARG A 79 -13.70 -3.97 -3.17
CA ARG A 79 -14.84 -3.06 -3.34
C ARG A 79 -15.06 -2.77 -4.83
N THR A 80 -16.32 -2.69 -5.18
CA THR A 80 -16.81 -2.30 -6.50
C THR A 80 -16.71 -0.78 -6.68
N PRO A 81 -16.75 -0.26 -7.92
CA PRO A 81 -16.92 1.17 -8.18
C PRO A 81 -18.04 1.80 -7.38
N GLU A 82 -19.17 1.12 -7.22
CA GLU A 82 -20.36 1.64 -6.55
C GLU A 82 -20.14 1.91 -5.05
N ASP A 83 -19.16 1.25 -4.44
CA ASP A 83 -18.88 1.35 -3.00
C ASP A 83 -18.17 2.67 -2.58
N ALA A 84 -17.61 3.43 -3.53
CA ALA A 84 -16.97 4.71 -3.25
C ALA A 84 -18.02 5.84 -3.27
N THR A 85 -18.33 6.38 -2.10
CA THR A 85 -19.36 7.42 -1.91
C THR A 85 -18.76 8.83 -1.95
N PRO A 86 -19.57 9.88 -2.18
CA PRO A 86 -19.11 11.27 -2.04
C PRO A 86 -18.54 11.60 -0.65
N LEU A 87 -18.95 10.87 0.40
CA LEU A 87 -18.41 11.04 1.75
C LEU A 87 -16.96 10.54 1.84
N ASP A 88 -16.62 9.47 1.14
CA ASP A 88 -15.23 8.95 1.11
C ASP A 88 -14.27 9.95 0.46
N TYR A 89 -14.70 10.64 -0.60
CA TYR A 89 -13.93 11.72 -1.21
C TYR A 89 -13.76 12.92 -0.30
N ARG A 90 -14.81 13.31 0.44
CA ARG A 90 -14.69 14.37 1.45
C ARG A 90 -13.71 13.97 2.55
N ALA A 91 -13.71 12.71 2.96
CA ALA A 91 -12.78 12.20 3.95
C ALA A 91 -11.33 12.13 3.43
N LEU A 92 -11.12 11.78 2.16
CA LEU A 92 -9.82 11.90 1.49
C LEU A 92 -9.30 13.34 1.52
N GLU A 93 -10.13 14.31 1.13
CA GLU A 93 -9.72 15.71 1.13
C GLU A 93 -9.46 16.24 2.56
N GLN A 94 -10.24 15.79 3.54
CA GLN A 94 -10.02 16.16 4.93
C GLN A 94 -8.71 15.57 5.49
N THR A 95 -8.39 14.32 5.15
CA THR A 95 -7.12 13.69 5.59
C THR A 95 -5.91 14.38 4.96
N LYS A 96 -5.99 14.79 3.68
CA LYS A 96 -4.96 15.63 3.04
C LYS A 96 -4.77 16.97 3.77
N LYS A 97 -5.86 17.69 4.06
CA LYS A 97 -5.80 18.98 4.79
C LYS A 97 -5.16 18.85 6.18
N ASN A 98 -5.39 17.72 6.84
CA ASN A 98 -4.85 17.43 8.17
C ASN A 98 -3.43 16.84 8.12
N ALA A 99 -2.83 16.67 6.94
CA ALA A 99 -1.58 15.97 6.73
C ALA A 99 -1.55 14.54 7.34
N ASP A 100 -2.70 13.86 7.42
CA ASP A 100 -2.79 12.46 7.83
C ASP A 100 -2.55 11.56 6.62
N TRP A 101 -1.28 11.40 6.24
CA TRP A 101 -0.91 10.68 5.02
C TRP A 101 -1.22 9.18 5.04
N HIS A 102 -1.26 8.55 6.22
CA HIS A 102 -1.80 7.18 6.33
C HIS A 102 -3.31 7.13 6.12
N GLY A 103 -4.04 8.16 6.60
CA GLY A 103 -5.44 8.37 6.26
C GLY A 103 -5.65 8.59 4.75
N VAL A 104 -4.79 9.39 4.11
CA VAL A 104 -4.80 9.58 2.65
C VAL A 104 -4.65 8.23 1.95
N LEU A 105 -3.63 7.45 2.28
CA LEU A 105 -3.42 6.10 1.72
C LEU A 105 -4.63 5.19 1.93
N HIS A 106 -5.29 5.26 3.10
CA HIS A 106 -6.51 4.52 3.35
C HIS A 106 -7.64 4.93 2.38
N TYR A 107 -7.95 6.22 2.29
CA TYR A 107 -9.05 6.68 1.44
C TYR A 107 -8.74 6.58 -0.06
N LEU A 108 -7.47 6.65 -0.47
CA LEU A 108 -7.07 6.34 -1.84
C LEU A 108 -7.47 4.91 -2.24
N ARG A 109 -7.38 3.94 -1.32
CA ARG A 109 -7.84 2.56 -1.56
C ARG A 109 -9.36 2.48 -1.64
N VAL A 110 -10.07 3.23 -0.79
CA VAL A 110 -11.53 3.29 -0.80
C VAL A 110 -12.05 3.87 -2.11
N CYS A 111 -11.44 4.96 -2.59
CA CYS A 111 -11.82 5.65 -3.81
C CYS A 111 -11.17 5.07 -5.08
N ALA A 112 -10.39 3.99 -4.97
CA ALA A 112 -9.56 3.46 -6.05
C ALA A 112 -10.37 3.11 -7.31
N SER A 113 -11.54 2.50 -7.13
CA SER A 113 -12.40 2.00 -8.20
C SER A 113 -12.98 3.10 -9.11
N LYS A 114 -13.00 4.35 -8.64
CA LYS A 114 -13.44 5.53 -9.40
C LYS A 114 -12.30 6.49 -9.75
N THR A 115 -11.06 6.13 -9.41
CA THR A 115 -9.89 6.99 -9.65
C THR A 115 -9.08 6.41 -10.81
N PRO A 116 -8.77 7.19 -11.87
CA PRO A 116 -7.96 6.71 -12.98
C PRO A 116 -6.62 6.12 -12.49
N PRO A 117 -6.18 4.94 -13.00
CA PRO A 117 -4.98 4.27 -12.51
C PRO A 117 -3.73 5.14 -12.45
N LEU A 118 -3.47 5.94 -13.49
CA LEU A 118 -2.34 6.87 -13.54
C LEU A 118 -2.40 7.88 -12.38
N HIS A 119 -3.57 8.42 -12.09
CA HIS A 119 -3.75 9.40 -11.02
C HIS A 119 -3.60 8.74 -9.65
N LEU A 120 -4.17 7.55 -9.46
CA LEU A 120 -4.06 6.78 -8.22
C LEU A 120 -2.61 6.39 -7.92
N ALA A 121 -1.86 5.94 -8.92
CA ALA A 121 -0.45 5.59 -8.78
C ALA A 121 0.40 6.80 -8.35
N ARG A 122 0.19 7.97 -8.97
CA ARG A 122 0.88 9.22 -8.59
C ARG A 122 0.58 9.65 -7.16
N LEU A 123 -0.69 9.63 -6.76
CA LEU A 123 -1.09 10.00 -5.40
C LEU A 123 -0.54 9.04 -4.34
N ARG A 124 -0.49 7.73 -4.65
CA ARG A 124 0.15 6.74 -3.77
C ARG A 124 1.66 6.96 -3.67
N ALA A 125 2.34 7.25 -4.78
CA ALA A 125 3.76 7.58 -4.76
C ALA A 125 4.06 8.77 -3.84
N GLU A 126 3.32 9.87 -4.02
CA GLU A 126 3.43 11.05 -3.18
C GLU A 126 3.19 10.73 -1.70
N ALA A 127 2.09 10.04 -1.38
CA ALA A 127 1.77 9.72 0.01
C ALA A 127 2.83 8.82 0.67
N TRP A 128 3.35 7.82 -0.06
CA TRP A 128 4.42 6.95 0.44
C TRP A 128 5.76 7.71 0.61
N GLN A 129 6.03 8.71 -0.22
CA GLN A 129 7.19 9.59 -0.07
C GLN A 129 7.10 10.40 1.23
N VAL A 130 5.92 10.93 1.55
CA VAL A 130 5.75 11.79 2.72
C VAL A 130 5.80 11.01 4.04
N VAL A 131 5.40 9.73 4.04
CA VAL A 131 5.56 8.84 5.22
C VAL A 131 6.94 8.17 5.30
N ASP A 132 7.94 8.72 4.59
CA ASP A 132 9.34 8.30 4.62
C ASP A 132 9.58 6.83 4.20
N LEU A 133 8.82 6.36 3.21
CA LEU A 133 9.04 5.07 2.54
C LEU A 133 9.42 5.27 1.06
N PRO A 134 10.62 5.82 0.77
CA PRO A 134 11.02 6.21 -0.58
C PRO A 134 11.14 5.04 -1.56
N ALA A 135 11.56 3.85 -1.10
CA ALA A 135 11.62 2.66 -1.94
C ALA A 135 10.22 2.25 -2.45
N ILE A 136 9.21 2.31 -1.57
CA ILE A 136 7.81 2.06 -1.92
C ILE A 136 7.30 3.15 -2.87
N SER A 137 7.54 4.43 -2.54
CA SER A 137 7.18 5.57 -3.41
C SER A 137 7.69 5.40 -4.85
N ARG A 138 8.93 4.95 -5.01
CA ARG A 138 9.55 4.71 -6.31
C ARG A 138 8.79 3.66 -7.13
N VAL A 139 8.37 2.57 -6.51
CA VAL A 139 7.60 1.50 -7.20
C VAL A 139 6.30 2.06 -7.81
N PHE A 140 5.58 2.91 -7.08
CA PHE A 140 4.38 3.57 -7.60
C PHE A 140 4.71 4.61 -8.68
N SER A 141 5.83 5.33 -8.54
CA SER A 141 6.29 6.31 -9.53
C SER A 141 6.65 5.63 -10.86
N ASP A 142 7.39 4.53 -10.81
CA ASP A 142 7.78 3.74 -11.97
C ASP A 142 6.54 3.14 -12.64
N PHE A 143 5.58 2.62 -11.86
CA PHE A 143 4.31 2.16 -12.39
C PHE A 143 3.51 3.29 -13.09
N ALA A 144 3.42 4.46 -12.46
CA ALA A 144 2.77 5.63 -13.05
C ALA A 144 3.46 6.10 -14.35
N ALA A 145 4.77 5.90 -14.49
CA ALA A 145 5.48 6.20 -15.72
C ALA A 145 5.11 5.22 -16.86
N ARG A 146 4.91 3.94 -16.55
CA ARG A 146 4.49 2.91 -17.52
C ARG A 146 3.06 3.11 -18.06
N LEU A 147 2.20 3.82 -17.32
CA LEU A 147 0.80 4.08 -17.70
C LEU A 147 0.62 5.33 -18.59
N ARG A 148 1.70 6.06 -18.93
CA ARG A 148 1.64 7.24 -19.80
C ARG A 148 1.70 6.85 -21.26
#